data_AF-A0A8S2ZM92-F1
#
_entry.id   AF-A0A8S2ZM92-F1
#
_cell.length_a   1.000
_cell.length_b   1.000
_cell.length_c   1.000
_cell.angle_alpha   90.00
_cell.angle_beta   90.00
_cell.angle_gamma   90.00
#
_symmetry.space_group_name_H-M   'P 1'
#
loop_
_entity.id
_entity.type
_entity.pdbx_description
1 polymer ?
#
loop_
_entity_poly.entity_id
_entity_poly.type
_entity_poly.pdbx_seq_one_letter_code
_entity_poly.pdbx_strand_id
1 'polypeptide(L)' 'NTMPQDAGIYYCIAKNSHGQTQSRKARIQFLKLDKEFLISPTSTSVSIGETVRLRCQPPHGSP' A
#
# COMPACT_ATOMS: atom_id res chain seq x y z
N ASN A 1 16.64 -0.10 1.95
CA ASN A 1 15.99 1.22 2.12
C ASN A 1 15.42 1.63 0.79
N THR A 2 14.09 1.79 0.72
CA THR A 2 13.36 2.31 -0.45
C THR A 2 12.60 3.54 0.01
N MET A 3 12.73 4.64 -0.70
CA MET A 3 12.22 5.97 -0.34
C MET A 3 11.15 6.43 -1.34
N PRO A 4 10.28 7.40 -1.00
CA PRO A 4 9.23 7.87 -1.91
C PRO A 4 9.76 8.36 -3.27
N GLN A 5 10.95 8.95 -3.30
CA GLN A 5 11.60 9.39 -4.55
C GLN A 5 12.09 8.25 -5.45
N ASP A 6 12.13 7.01 -4.95
CA ASP A 6 12.49 5.83 -5.74
C ASP A 6 11.28 5.33 -6.57
N ALA A 7 10.10 5.94 -6.43
CA ALA A 7 8.94 5.61 -7.24
C ALA A 7 9.16 6.00 -8.70
N GLY A 8 8.87 5.08 -9.62
CA GLY A 8 9.14 5.30 -11.04
C GLY A 8 9.05 4.04 -11.88
N ILE A 9 9.36 4.18 -13.16
CA ILE A 9 9.46 3.06 -14.09
C ILE A 9 10.95 2.80 -14.38
N TYR A 10 11.41 1.61 -14.04
CA TYR A 10 12.79 1.17 -14.19
C TYR A 10 12.89 0.06 -15.22
N TYR A 11 14.06 -0.04 -15.84
CA TYR A 11 14.43 -1.14 -16.70
C TYR A 11 15.94 -1.29 -16.70
N CYS A 12 16.43 -2.47 -17.02
CA CYS A 12 17.84 -2.77 -17.10
C CYS A 12 18.30 -2.71 -18.56
N ILE A 13 19.55 -2.28 -18.77
CA ILE A 13 20.24 -2.38 -20.06
C ILE A 13 21.42 -3.33 -19.87
N ALA A 14 21.44 -4.42 -20.64
CA ALA A 14 22.59 -5.33 -20.71
C ALA A 14 23.38 -5.02 -21.98
N LYS A 15 24.68 -4.70 -21.85
CA LYS A 15 25.55 -4.30 -22.96
C LYS A 15 26.83 -5.12 -22.98
N ASN A 16 27.24 -5.57 -24.16
CA ASN A 16 28.54 -6.20 -24.42
C ASN A 16 29.17 -5.63 -25.70
N SER A 17 30.29 -6.19 -26.16
CA SER A 17 30.99 -5.76 -27.39
C SER A 17 30.16 -5.95 -28.68
N HIS A 18 29.11 -6.76 -28.65
CA HIS A 18 28.28 -7.09 -29.81
C HIS A 18 26.94 -6.31 -29.84
N GLY A 19 26.59 -5.58 -28.78
CA GLY A 19 25.36 -4.78 -28.75
C GLY A 19 24.79 -4.56 -27.35
N GLN A 20 23.51 -4.16 -27.31
CA GLN A 20 22.76 -3.94 -26.08
C GLN A 20 21.32 -4.47 -26.20
N THR A 21 20.76 -4.93 -25.09
CA THR A 21 19.35 -5.31 -24.98
C THR A 21 18.71 -4.68 -23.74
N GLN A 22 17.40 -4.44 -23.81
CA GLN A 22 16.61 -3.81 -22.75
C GLN A 22 15.67 -4.83 -22.11
N SER A 23 15.56 -4.82 -20.78
CA SER A 23 14.57 -5.63 -20.08
C SER A 23 13.14 -5.10 -20.26
N ARG A 24 12.16 -5.88 -19.83
CA ARG A 24 10.81 -5.35 -19.56
C ARG A 24 10.86 -4.22 -18.53
N LYS A 25 9.95 -3.26 -18.66
CA LYS A 25 9.75 -2.17 -17.70
C LYS A 25 9.13 -2.71 -16.41
N ALA A 26 9.61 -2.22 -15.26
CA ALA A 26 9.06 -2.50 -13.93
C ALA A 26 8.64 -1.18 -13.27
N ARG A 27 7.48 -1.17 -12.59
CA ARG A 27 6.98 0.00 -11.87
C ARG A 27 7.25 -0.16 -10.37
N ILE A 28 8.02 0.75 -9.80
CA ILE A 28 8.20 0.88 -8.36
C ILE A 28 7.17 1.88 -7.83
N GLN A 29 6.48 1.51 -6.75
CA GLN A 29 5.42 2.28 -6.10
C GLN A 29 5.72 2.37 -4.62
N PHE A 30 5.34 3.49 -3.99
CA PHE A 30 5.53 3.68 -2.57
C PHE A 30 4.18 3.65 -1.87
N LEU A 31 3.89 2.51 -1.24
CA LEU A 31 2.64 2.30 -0.52
C LEU A 31 2.65 3.10 0.78
N LYS A 32 1.67 3.96 0.97
CA LYS A 32 1.43 4.65 2.24
C LYS A 32 0.10 4.19 2.82
N LEU A 33 0.12 3.88 4.12
CA LEU A 33 -1.07 3.66 4.93
C LEU A 33 -0.95 4.57 6.15
N ASP A 34 -1.96 5.40 6.36
CA ASP A 34 -2.01 6.23 7.56
C ASP A 34 -2.20 5.36 8.80
N LYS A 35 -1.75 5.86 9.96
CA LYS A 35 -1.73 5.07 11.20
C LYS A 35 -3.08 5.02 11.91
N GLU A 36 -3.88 6.06 11.73
CA GLU A 36 -5.12 6.24 12.49
C GLU A 36 -6.33 5.79 11.67
N PHE A 37 -7.21 5.02 12.31
CA PHE A 37 -8.49 4.67 11.74
C PHE A 37 -9.35 5.92 11.62
N LEU A 38 -10.07 6.04 10.51
CA LEU A 38 -11.05 7.10 10.33
C LEU A 38 -12.22 6.94 11.29
N ILE A 39 -12.60 5.69 11.58
CA ILE A 39 -13.57 5.34 12.64
C ILE A 39 -13.05 4.08 13.33
N SER A 40 -12.66 4.22 14.60
CA SER A 40 -12.32 3.08 15.45
C SER A 40 -13.60 2.45 16.02
N PRO A 41 -13.70 1.11 16.07
CA PRO A 41 -14.79 0.46 16.78
C PRO A 41 -14.72 0.81 18.27
N THR A 42 -15.86 1.07 18.88
CA THR A 42 -15.98 1.50 20.28
C THR A 42 -16.64 0.42 21.11
N SER A 43 -16.12 0.19 22.32
CA SER A 43 -16.71 -0.76 23.28
C SER A 43 -18.16 -0.39 23.56
N THR A 44 -19.06 -1.36 23.41
CA THR A 44 -20.51 -1.17 23.60
C THR A 44 -21.03 -2.31 24.47
N SER A 45 -21.76 -1.98 25.55
CA SER A 45 -22.44 -2.96 26.39
C SER A 45 -23.83 -3.26 25.83
N VAL A 46 -24.22 -4.53 25.79
CA VAL A 46 -25.53 -4.98 25.29
C VAL A 46 -26.13 -6.05 26.19
N SER A 47 -27.45 -6.21 26.12
CA SER A 47 -28.19 -7.19 26.91
C SER A 47 -28.32 -8.54 26.18
N ILE A 48 -28.64 -9.59 26.93
CA ILE A 48 -28.88 -10.92 26.37
C ILE A 48 -30.06 -10.86 25.39
N GLY A 49 -29.86 -11.41 24.18
CA GLY A 49 -30.85 -11.41 23.11
C GLY A 49 -30.79 -10.21 22.17
N GLU A 50 -30.00 -9.19 22.48
CA GLU A 50 -29.79 -8.04 21.60
C GLU A 50 -28.68 -8.30 20.57
N THR A 51 -28.76 -7.61 19.43
CA THR A 51 -27.72 -7.64 18.39
C THR A 51 -26.97 -6.32 18.38
N VAL A 52 -25.64 -6.38 18.42
CA VAL A 52 -24.76 -5.21 18.33
C VAL A 52 -24.07 -5.14 16.96
N ARG A 53 -23.92 -3.93 16.42
CA ARG A 53 -23.08 -3.68 15.24
C ARG A 53 -22.05 -2.59 15.54
N LEU A 54 -20.79 -3.00 15.64
CA LEU A 54 -19.68 -2.07 15.77
C LEU A 54 -19.29 -1.55 14.39
N ARG A 55 -19.23 -0.23 14.24
CA ARG A 55 -18.79 0.41 12.99
C ARG A 55 -17.30 0.70 13.06
N CYS A 56 -16.61 0.52 11.94
CA CYS A 56 -15.24 0.94 11.77
C CYS A 56 -15.01 1.42 10.33
N GLN A 57 -14.00 2.25 10.15
CA GLN A 57 -13.54 2.73 8.85
C GLN A 57 -12.01 2.75 8.84
N PRO A 58 -11.36 2.13 7.85
CA PRO A 58 -9.90 1.98 7.83
C PRO A 58 -9.19 3.33 7.63
N PRO A 59 -7.87 3.40 7.92
CA PRO A 59 -7.05 4.54 7.54
C PRO A 59 -7.04 4.77 6.03
N HIS A 60 -6.70 5.99 5.60
CA HIS A 60 -6.43 6.24 4.19
C HIS A 60 -5.18 5.51 3.73
N GLY A 61 -5.28 4.82 2.59
CA GLY A 61 -4.16 4.20 1.91
C GLY A 61 -4.02 4.73 0.49
N SER A 62 -2.78 4.94 0.03
CA SER A 62 -2.46 5.28 -1.34
C SER A 62 -1.34 4.38 -1.89
N PRO A 63 -1.43 3.94 -3.15
CA PRO A 63 -0.31 3.28 -3.82
C PRO A 63 0.87 4.21 -4.11
#